data_AF-A0A1G1YME7-F1
#
_entry.id   AF-A0A1G1YME7-F1
#
_cell.length_a   1.000
_cell.length_b   1.000
_cell.length_c   1.000
_cell.angle_alpha   90.00
_cell.angle_beta   90.00
_cell.angle_gamma   90.00
#
_symmetry.space_group_name_H-M   'P 1'
#
loop_
_entity.id
_entity.type
_entity.pdbx_description
1 polymer ?
#
loop_
_entity_poly.entity_id
_entity_poly.type
_entity_poly.pdbx_seq_one_letter_code
_entity_poly.pdbx_strand_id
1 'polypeptide(L)'
;MTNKEFVFLYPIPEIINFEVKNHGWHEKGGVEAFRKKYGDMLNKCIDQRYRQKGFGINWAIFDDCAVSEIIEIRSSDRIIKVGLDFKTHTTKKVYPNQDNILSQISGVRVIRIAGFHMWDCVEKLAKRAYEIGLDTLVDEDLTEFFSWRINDRDFTTDKYPTHNPRKKVSIDFMRARKQRPWLWQNY
;
A
#
# COMPACT_ATOMS: atom_id res chain seq x y z
N MET A 1 -12.79 -17.05 14.06
CA MET A 1 -12.50 -15.65 13.65
C MET A 1 -11.77 -15.69 12.32
N THR A 2 -12.10 -14.81 11.38
CA THR A 2 -11.37 -14.72 10.10
C THR A 2 -10.14 -13.86 10.32
N ASN A 3 -8.94 -14.42 10.17
CA ASN A 3 -7.70 -13.65 10.26
C ASN A 3 -7.56 -12.75 9.02
N LYS A 4 -7.52 -11.44 9.26
CA LYS A 4 -7.42 -10.41 8.24
C LYS A 4 -6.09 -9.67 8.41
N GLU A 5 -5.37 -9.45 7.32
CA GLU A 5 -4.05 -8.83 7.35
C GLU A 5 -3.95 -7.72 6.31
N PHE A 6 -3.37 -6.59 6.70
CA PHE A 6 -3.01 -5.50 5.82
C PHE A 6 -1.48 -5.46 5.71
N VAL A 7 -0.98 -5.39 4.48
CA VAL A 7 0.45 -5.30 4.18
C VAL A 7 0.69 -4.02 3.43
N PHE A 8 1.52 -3.14 3.99
CA PHE A 8 2.02 -1.95 3.30
C PHE A 8 3.47 -2.18 2.91
N LEU A 9 3.73 -2.19 1.60
CA LEU A 9 5.05 -2.43 1.05
C LEU A 9 5.89 -1.15 1.03
N TYR A 10 7.08 -1.27 1.61
CA TYR A 10 8.18 -0.32 1.58
C TYR A 10 7.83 1.11 2.01
N PRO A 11 7.20 1.32 3.18
CA PRO A 11 7.06 2.65 3.75
C PRO A 11 8.41 3.13 4.33
N ILE A 12 9.48 3.10 3.55
CA ILE A 12 10.84 3.47 3.95
C ILE A 12 11.08 4.96 3.70
N PRO A 13 12.01 5.62 4.43
CA PRO A 13 12.30 7.04 4.25
C PRO A 13 12.59 7.43 2.80
N GLU A 14 13.35 6.63 2.06
CA GLU A 14 13.79 6.92 0.69
C GLU A 14 12.61 7.12 -0.26
N ILE A 15 11.65 6.19 -0.23
CA ILE A 15 10.48 6.22 -1.11
C ILE A 15 9.49 7.30 -0.65
N ILE A 16 9.17 7.33 0.65
CA ILE A 16 8.22 8.30 1.19
C ILE A 16 8.71 9.74 0.99
N ASN A 17 10.00 10.01 1.22
CA ASN A 17 10.57 11.34 0.99
C ASN A 17 10.56 11.73 -0.49
N PHE A 18 10.75 10.77 -1.40
CA PHE A 18 10.64 11.01 -2.84
C PHE A 18 9.21 11.42 -3.22
N GLU A 19 8.20 10.67 -2.77
CA GLU A 19 6.79 10.98 -2.99
C GLU A 19 6.43 12.38 -2.46
N VAL A 20 6.79 12.67 -1.21
CA VAL A 20 6.53 13.96 -0.57
C VAL A 20 7.19 15.12 -1.31
N LYS A 21 8.46 14.97 -1.73
CA LYS A 21 9.19 16.03 -2.44
C LYS A 21 8.62 16.28 -3.83
N ASN A 22 8.30 15.23 -4.58
CA ASN A 22 7.82 15.35 -5.97
C ASN A 22 6.39 15.88 -6.07
N HIS A 23 5.57 15.68 -5.04
CA HIS A 23 4.17 16.08 -5.06
C HIS A 23 3.85 17.28 -4.16
N GLY A 24 4.72 17.61 -3.20
CA GLY A 24 4.47 18.66 -2.22
C GLY A 24 4.82 20.09 -2.63
N TRP A 25 5.50 20.32 -3.75
CA TRP A 25 5.97 21.64 -4.15
C TRP A 25 4.86 22.64 -4.51
N HIS A 26 3.67 22.14 -4.85
CA HIS A 26 2.47 22.94 -5.09
C HIS A 26 1.61 23.19 -3.84
N GLU A 27 1.88 22.50 -2.73
CA GLU A 27 1.07 22.63 -1.53
C GLU A 27 1.27 24.01 -0.91
N LYS A 28 0.19 24.60 -0.40
CA LYS A 28 0.27 25.87 0.32
C LYS A 28 1.07 25.64 1.61
N GLY A 29 2.23 26.28 1.73
CA GLY A 29 3.18 26.02 2.82
C GLY A 29 4.31 25.04 2.44
N GLY A 30 4.37 24.63 1.17
CA GLY A 30 5.47 23.87 0.59
C GLY A 30 5.53 22.41 1.03
N VAL A 31 6.70 21.80 0.80
CA VAL A 31 6.95 20.37 0.98
C VAL A 31 6.67 19.90 2.41
N GLU A 32 6.99 20.70 3.42
CA GLU A 32 6.75 20.31 4.83
C GLU A 32 5.26 20.34 5.21
N ALA A 33 4.50 21.29 4.68
CA ALA A 33 3.04 21.28 4.84
C ALA A 33 2.42 20.04 4.18
N PHE A 34 2.91 19.67 3.00
CA PHE A 34 2.51 18.45 2.32
C PHE A 34 2.91 17.19 3.08
N ARG A 35 4.14 17.14 3.62
CA ARG A 35 4.63 16.03 4.46
C ARG A 35 3.67 15.75 5.60
N LYS A 36 3.29 16.79 6.34
CA LYS A 36 2.34 16.68 7.46
C LYS A 36 0.99 16.16 6.99
N LYS A 37 0.41 16.78 5.95
CA LYS A 37 -0.87 16.36 5.37
C LYS A 37 -0.85 14.90 4.89
N TYR A 38 0.21 14.50 4.20
CA TYR A 38 0.43 13.16 3.70
C TYR A 38 0.44 12.16 4.85
N GLY A 39 1.23 12.42 5.90
CA GLY A 39 1.30 11.56 7.08
C GLY A 39 -0.02 11.45 7.83
N ASP A 40 -0.65 12.59 8.15
CA ASP A 40 -1.92 12.63 8.86
C ASP A 40 -2.98 11.81 8.11
N MET A 41 -3.07 11.98 6.78
CA MET A 41 -4.06 11.30 5.96
C MET A 41 -3.75 9.81 5.76
N LEU A 42 -2.49 9.44 5.57
CA LEU A 42 -2.09 8.05 5.35
C LEU A 42 -2.38 7.20 6.59
N ASN A 43 -1.93 7.67 7.77
CA ASN A 43 -2.17 6.97 9.03
C ASN A 43 -3.65 6.88 9.35
N LYS A 44 -4.43 7.94 9.07
CA LYS A 44 -5.89 7.92 9.23
C LYS A 44 -6.56 6.90 8.30
N CYS A 45 -6.12 6.77 7.06
CA CYS A 45 -6.63 5.73 6.16
C CYS A 45 -6.33 4.33 6.67
N ILE A 46 -5.08 4.08 7.08
CA ILE A 46 -4.67 2.75 7.57
C ILE A 46 -5.45 2.39 8.85
N ASP A 47 -5.65 3.36 9.74
CA ASP A 47 -6.44 3.17 10.95
C ASP A 47 -7.91 2.84 10.63
N GLN A 48 -8.59 3.70 9.86
CA GLN A 48 -10.03 3.57 9.61
C GLN A 48 -10.37 2.43 8.65
N ARG A 49 -9.54 2.16 7.63
CA ARG A 49 -9.82 1.10 6.65
C ARG A 49 -9.45 -0.28 7.17
N TYR A 50 -8.44 -0.39 8.04
CA TYR A 50 -7.89 -1.69 8.42
C TYR A 50 -7.86 -1.92 9.93
N ARG A 51 -7.18 -1.07 10.71
CA ARG A 51 -7.03 -1.32 12.16
C ARG A 51 -8.38 -1.44 12.85
N GLN A 52 -9.26 -0.46 12.66
CA GLN A 52 -10.61 -0.44 13.24
C GLN A 52 -11.52 -1.57 12.71
N LYS A 53 -11.15 -2.19 11.58
CA LYS A 53 -11.90 -3.30 10.95
C LYS A 53 -11.30 -4.68 11.26
N GLY A 54 -10.39 -4.74 12.24
CA GLY A 54 -9.81 -5.96 12.77
C GLY A 54 -8.72 -6.57 11.89
N PHE A 55 -8.05 -5.78 11.07
CA PHE A 55 -6.87 -6.23 10.34
C PHE A 55 -5.61 -6.12 11.21
N GLY A 56 -4.76 -7.16 11.19
CA GLY A 56 -3.36 -7.02 11.58
C GLY A 56 -2.63 -6.11 10.59
N ILE A 57 -1.72 -5.27 11.08
CA ILE A 57 -0.98 -4.31 10.25
C ILE A 57 0.46 -4.77 10.12
N ASN A 58 0.94 -4.86 8.88
CA ASN A 58 2.27 -5.35 8.57
C ASN A 58 3.01 -4.35 7.66
N TRP A 59 4.18 -3.92 8.10
CA TRP A 59 5.08 -3.03 7.38
C TRP A 59 6.19 -3.87 6.74
N ALA A 60 6.06 -4.18 5.45
CA ALA A 60 7.06 -4.96 4.74
C ALA A 60 8.17 -4.02 4.24
N ILE A 61 9.40 -4.21 4.73
CA ILE A 61 10.55 -3.35 4.43
C ILE A 61 11.77 -4.15 4.01
N PHE A 62 12.68 -3.50 3.29
CA PHE A 62 14.02 -4.03 3.01
C PHE A 62 14.79 -4.25 4.32
N ASP A 63 15.71 -5.21 4.28
CA ASP A 63 16.38 -5.75 5.47
C ASP A 63 17.26 -4.69 6.15
N ASP A 64 17.86 -3.80 5.38
CA ASP A 64 18.72 -2.69 5.79
C ASP A 64 17.98 -1.37 6.03
N CYS A 65 16.65 -1.33 5.84
CA CYS A 65 15.86 -0.13 6.04
C CYS A 65 15.12 -0.09 7.38
N ALA A 66 14.77 1.13 7.79
CA ALA A 66 13.77 1.42 8.81
C ALA A 66 12.44 1.81 8.16
N VAL A 67 11.36 1.76 8.93
CA VAL A 67 10.08 2.38 8.55
C VAL A 67 10.22 3.90 8.65
N SER A 68 9.63 4.64 7.71
CA SER A 68 9.60 6.09 7.68
C SER A 68 8.92 6.66 8.93
N GLU A 69 9.48 7.76 9.46
CA GLU A 69 8.91 8.53 10.58
C GLU A 69 7.50 9.08 10.32
N ILE A 70 7.08 9.13 9.05
CA ILE A 70 5.71 9.51 8.68
C ILE A 70 4.70 8.47 9.15
N ILE A 71 5.10 7.21 9.34
CA ILE A 71 4.22 6.13 9.76
C ILE A 71 4.09 6.11 11.28
N GLU A 72 2.84 6.18 11.76
CA GLU A 72 2.51 5.95 13.16
C GLU A 72 2.41 4.44 13.42
N ILE A 73 3.55 3.86 13.82
CA ILE A 73 3.62 2.45 14.23
C ILE A 73 2.97 2.29 15.60
N ARG A 74 2.07 1.31 15.73
CA ARG A 74 1.49 0.89 17.01
C ARG A 74 2.14 -0.41 17.50
N SER A 75 2.06 -0.66 18.80
CA SER A 75 2.63 -1.87 19.43
C SER A 75 2.06 -3.19 18.89
N SER A 76 0.86 -3.15 18.31
CA SER A 76 0.21 -4.28 17.65
C SER A 76 0.67 -4.52 16.21
N ASP A 77 1.37 -3.56 15.62
CA ASP A 77 1.82 -3.67 14.23
C ASP A 77 3.07 -4.56 14.15
N ARG A 78 3.28 -5.21 13.00
CA ARG A 78 4.47 -6.02 12.73
C ARG A 78 5.33 -5.38 11.65
N ILE A 79 6.65 -5.49 11.81
CA ILE A 79 7.60 -5.18 10.75
C ILE A 79 8.07 -6.50 10.14
N ILE A 80 7.92 -6.62 8.83
CA ILE A 80 8.31 -7.79 8.05
C ILE A 80 9.54 -7.44 7.25
N LYS A 81 10.58 -8.28 7.34
CA LYS A 81 11.77 -8.18 6.50
C LYS A 81 11.57 -9.02 5.24
N VAL A 82 11.86 -8.43 4.08
CA VAL A 82 11.56 -9.07 2.79
C VAL A 82 12.66 -10.01 2.29
N GLY A 83 13.79 -10.08 3.00
CA GLY A 83 14.92 -10.94 2.67
C GLY A 83 15.82 -10.35 1.58
N LEU A 84 15.81 -9.02 1.44
CA LEU A 84 16.58 -8.29 0.42
C LEU A 84 16.91 -6.89 0.93
N ASP A 85 18.12 -6.41 0.65
CA ASP A 85 18.51 -5.03 0.93
C ASP A 85 18.09 -4.07 -0.20
N PHE A 86 17.82 -2.81 0.16
CA PHE A 86 17.29 -1.82 -0.76
C PHE A 86 18.26 -1.49 -1.90
N LYS A 87 19.56 -1.47 -1.61
CA LYS A 87 20.60 -1.19 -2.62
C LYS A 87 20.65 -2.28 -3.68
N THR A 88 20.61 -3.56 -3.30
CA THR A 88 20.57 -4.68 -4.23
C THR A 88 19.32 -4.62 -5.09
N HIS A 89 18.15 -4.33 -4.49
CA HIS A 89 16.90 -4.18 -5.24
C HIS A 89 17.01 -3.10 -6.32
N THR A 90 17.45 -1.90 -5.96
CA THR A 90 17.47 -0.74 -6.86
C THR A 90 18.59 -0.78 -7.91
N THR A 91 19.75 -1.33 -7.59
CA THR A 91 20.91 -1.37 -8.51
C THR A 91 20.93 -2.59 -9.42
N LYS A 92 20.53 -3.76 -8.90
CA LYS A 92 20.56 -5.03 -9.64
C LYS A 92 19.18 -5.46 -10.16
N LYS A 93 18.12 -4.71 -9.83
CA LYS A 93 16.72 -5.01 -10.22
C LYS A 93 16.27 -6.41 -9.80
N VAL A 94 16.76 -6.88 -8.66
CA VAL A 94 16.34 -8.15 -8.04
C VAL A 94 15.10 -7.89 -7.20
N TYR A 95 14.11 -8.78 -7.26
CA TYR A 95 12.86 -8.64 -6.52
C TYR A 95 12.85 -9.52 -5.27
N PRO A 96 12.25 -9.06 -4.15
CA PRO A 96 11.99 -9.93 -3.02
C PRO A 96 11.10 -11.11 -3.41
N ASN A 97 11.29 -12.24 -2.74
CA ASN A 97 10.47 -13.42 -2.91
C ASN A 97 9.11 -13.23 -2.22
N GLN A 98 8.02 -13.28 -2.97
CA GLN A 98 6.67 -13.10 -2.44
C GLN A 98 6.29 -14.17 -1.40
N ASP A 99 6.76 -15.41 -1.56
CA ASP A 99 6.50 -16.49 -0.60
C ASP A 99 7.23 -16.26 0.72
N ASN A 100 8.41 -15.64 0.69
CA ASN A 100 9.12 -15.26 1.90
C ASN A 100 8.31 -14.21 2.70
N ILE A 101 7.69 -13.25 2.02
CA ILE A 101 6.85 -12.24 2.66
C ILE A 101 5.57 -12.89 3.21
N LEU A 102 4.87 -13.70 2.40
CA LEU A 102 3.57 -14.28 2.76
C LEU A 102 3.69 -15.33 3.89
N SER A 103 4.78 -16.09 3.95
CA SER A 103 4.99 -17.09 5.00
C SER A 103 5.11 -16.49 6.41
N GLN A 104 5.50 -15.22 6.52
CA GLN A 104 5.57 -14.49 7.79
C GLN A 104 4.18 -14.05 8.30
N ILE A 105 3.13 -14.18 7.48
CA ILE A 105 1.76 -13.74 7.76
C ILE A 105 0.83 -14.96 7.82
N SER A 106 1.12 -15.88 8.74
CA SER A 106 0.49 -17.20 8.78
C SER A 106 -1.00 -17.16 9.19
N GLY A 107 -1.77 -18.12 8.66
CA GLY A 107 -3.19 -18.30 9.02
C GLY A 107 -4.14 -17.24 8.45
N VAL A 108 -3.67 -16.35 7.58
CA VAL A 108 -4.48 -15.31 6.91
C VAL A 108 -5.50 -15.94 5.96
N ARG A 109 -6.72 -15.37 5.92
CA ARG A 109 -7.74 -15.69 4.91
C ARG A 109 -8.05 -14.51 4.01
N VAL A 110 -7.93 -13.30 4.54
CA VAL A 110 -8.21 -12.04 3.86
C VAL A 110 -6.97 -11.17 3.96
N ILE A 111 -6.44 -10.74 2.82
CA ILE A 111 -5.28 -9.86 2.74
C ILE A 111 -5.60 -8.61 1.92
N ARG A 112 -5.18 -7.47 2.44
CA ARG A 112 -5.24 -6.17 1.74
C ARG A 112 -3.83 -5.65 1.59
N ILE A 113 -3.48 -5.18 0.40
CA ILE A 113 -2.09 -4.84 0.07
C ILE A 113 -2.04 -3.41 -0.46
N ALA A 114 -1.06 -2.64 -0.02
CA ALA A 114 -0.80 -1.27 -0.45
C ALA A 114 0.71 -0.99 -0.43
N GLY A 115 1.10 0.27 -0.64
CA GLY A 115 2.49 0.71 -0.64
C GLY A 115 3.10 0.73 -2.03
N PHE A 116 4.39 0.42 -2.13
CA PHE A 116 5.18 0.73 -3.33
C PHE A 116 5.87 -0.51 -3.92
N HIS A 117 6.07 -0.60 -5.23
CA HIS A 117 5.41 0.15 -6.30
C HIS A 117 4.21 -0.67 -6.82
N MET A 118 3.10 0.01 -7.13
CA MET A 118 1.81 -0.57 -7.53
C MET A 118 1.96 -1.61 -8.64
N TRP A 119 2.60 -1.21 -9.74
CA TRP A 119 2.71 -2.01 -10.97
C TRP A 119 3.83 -3.06 -10.93
N ASP A 120 4.46 -3.23 -9.78
CA ASP A 120 5.62 -4.09 -9.64
C ASP A 120 5.53 -4.94 -8.38
N CYS A 121 6.12 -4.50 -7.27
CA CYS A 121 6.17 -5.30 -6.04
C CYS A 121 4.79 -5.53 -5.41
N VAL A 122 3.91 -4.52 -5.43
CA VAL A 122 2.54 -4.62 -4.90
C VAL A 122 1.74 -5.61 -5.73
N GLU A 123 1.71 -5.45 -7.05
CA GLU A 123 1.01 -6.35 -7.94
C GLU A 123 1.55 -7.79 -7.87
N LYS A 124 2.88 -7.98 -7.84
CA LYS A 124 3.48 -9.32 -7.71
C LYS A 124 3.07 -10.01 -6.41
N LEU A 125 3.10 -9.31 -5.28
CA LEU A 125 2.66 -9.87 -4.00
C LEU A 125 1.17 -10.19 -4.01
N ALA A 126 0.35 -9.29 -4.54
CA ALA A 126 -1.10 -9.48 -4.61
C ALA A 126 -1.50 -10.63 -5.53
N LYS A 127 -0.85 -10.74 -6.69
CA LYS A 127 -1.01 -11.88 -7.59
C LYS A 127 -0.66 -13.19 -6.87
N ARG A 128 0.49 -13.24 -6.19
CA ARG A 128 0.92 -14.46 -5.49
C ARG A 128 -0.02 -14.84 -4.35
N ALA A 129 -0.45 -13.87 -3.55
CA ALA A 129 -1.45 -14.06 -2.49
C ALA A 129 -2.77 -14.62 -3.02
N TYR A 130 -3.24 -14.11 -4.16
CA TYR A 130 -4.42 -14.62 -4.85
C TYR A 130 -4.22 -16.06 -5.36
N GLU A 131 -3.07 -16.36 -5.98
CA GLU A 131 -2.73 -17.70 -6.49
C GLU A 131 -2.70 -18.78 -5.41
N ILE A 132 -2.34 -18.43 -4.16
CA ILE A 132 -2.37 -19.36 -3.02
C ILE A 132 -3.74 -19.38 -2.31
N GLY A 133 -4.76 -18.74 -2.87
CA GLY A 133 -6.15 -18.85 -2.43
C GLY A 133 -6.60 -17.84 -1.37
N LEU A 134 -5.87 -16.74 -1.15
CA LEU A 134 -6.29 -15.69 -0.23
C LEU A 134 -7.32 -14.75 -0.89
N ASP A 135 -8.33 -14.32 -0.12
CA ASP A 135 -9.14 -13.15 -0.49
C ASP A 135 -8.24 -11.92 -0.52
N THR A 136 -7.83 -11.52 -1.72
CA THR A 136 -6.80 -10.52 -1.96
C THR A 136 -7.34 -9.32 -2.70
N LEU A 137 -7.06 -8.12 -2.18
CA LEU A 137 -7.34 -6.86 -2.86
C LEU A 137 -6.23 -5.84 -2.61
N VAL A 138 -5.83 -5.14 -3.66
CA VAL A 138 -4.93 -3.99 -3.59
C VAL A 138 -5.74 -2.73 -3.34
N ASP A 139 -5.37 -1.97 -2.31
CA ASP A 139 -5.86 -0.61 -2.11
C ASP A 139 -5.00 0.34 -2.92
N GLU A 140 -5.42 0.56 -4.17
CA GLU A 140 -4.73 1.43 -5.11
C GLU A 140 -4.67 2.88 -4.63
N ASP A 141 -5.57 3.31 -3.73
CA ASP A 141 -5.50 4.67 -3.22
C ASP A 141 -4.27 4.88 -2.34
N LEU A 142 -3.75 3.82 -1.71
CA LEU A 142 -2.65 3.86 -0.74
C LEU A 142 -1.30 3.41 -1.34
N THR A 143 -1.12 3.56 -2.64
CA THR A 143 0.15 3.31 -3.36
C THR A 143 0.82 4.63 -3.78
N GLU A 144 1.65 4.65 -4.83
CA GLU A 144 2.12 5.90 -5.46
C GLU A 144 0.99 6.84 -5.90
N PHE A 145 -0.25 6.35 -6.02
CA PHE A 145 -1.38 7.22 -6.33
C PHE A 145 -1.81 8.09 -5.14
N PHE A 146 -1.43 7.76 -3.91
CA PHE A 146 -1.93 8.43 -2.71
C PHE A 146 -1.71 9.94 -2.73
N SER A 147 -0.54 10.40 -3.17
CA SER A 147 -0.19 11.81 -3.33
C SER A 147 -1.21 12.59 -4.18
N TRP A 148 -1.79 11.92 -5.18
CA TRP A 148 -2.82 12.47 -6.07
C TRP A 148 -4.20 12.33 -5.43
N ARG A 149 -4.49 11.18 -4.82
CA ARG A 149 -5.79 10.86 -4.20
C ARG A 149 -6.13 11.81 -3.05
N ILE A 150 -5.19 12.18 -2.19
CA ILE A 150 -5.46 13.08 -1.04
C ILE A 150 -5.88 14.51 -1.43
N ASN A 151 -5.72 14.86 -2.71
CA ASN A 151 -6.17 16.13 -3.26
C ASN A 151 -7.48 16.02 -4.06
N ASP A 152 -8.00 14.80 -4.26
CA ASP A 152 -9.28 14.56 -4.89
C ASP A 152 -10.42 14.95 -3.93
N ARG A 153 -11.42 15.69 -4.44
CA ARG A 153 -12.59 16.11 -3.67
C ARG A 153 -13.44 14.95 -3.19
N ASP A 154 -13.42 13.83 -3.93
CA ASP A 154 -14.19 12.63 -3.60
C ASP A 154 -13.41 11.67 -2.68
N PHE A 155 -12.19 12.03 -2.26
CA PHE A 155 -11.38 11.18 -1.39
C PHE A 155 -11.99 11.05 0.01
N THR A 156 -12.09 9.81 0.50
CA THR A 156 -12.57 9.50 1.85
C THR A 156 -11.58 8.59 2.58
N THR A 157 -11.38 8.81 3.88
CA THR A 157 -10.35 8.07 4.61
C THR A 157 -10.81 6.68 5.06
N ASP A 158 -12.11 6.43 5.18
CA ASP A 158 -12.69 5.25 5.82
C ASP A 158 -13.08 4.10 4.87
N LYS A 159 -13.04 4.34 3.56
CA LYS A 159 -13.51 3.40 2.52
C LYS A 159 -12.54 3.31 1.35
N TYR A 160 -12.50 2.15 0.72
CA TYR A 160 -11.81 1.89 -0.54
C TYR A 160 -12.72 1.06 -1.47
N PRO A 161 -12.82 1.40 -2.77
CA PRO A 161 -12.20 2.54 -3.43
C PRO A 161 -12.87 3.85 -3.04
N THR A 162 -12.07 4.91 -2.89
CA THR A 162 -12.61 6.26 -2.64
C THR A 162 -13.19 6.88 -3.88
N HIS A 163 -12.57 6.65 -5.04
CA HIS A 163 -13.15 6.99 -6.32
C HIS A 163 -14.13 5.90 -6.74
N ASN A 164 -15.37 6.27 -7.05
CA ASN A 164 -16.29 5.34 -7.72
C ASN A 164 -15.92 5.27 -9.19
N PRO A 165 -15.30 4.17 -9.66
CA PRO A 165 -14.80 4.13 -11.02
C PRO A 165 -15.97 4.16 -12.01
N ARG A 166 -17.14 3.59 -11.69
CA ARG A 166 -18.32 3.62 -12.57
C ARG A 166 -18.82 5.02 -12.93
N LYS A 167 -18.45 6.08 -12.19
CA LYS A 167 -18.85 7.45 -12.53
C LYS A 167 -18.05 8.05 -13.70
N LYS A 168 -16.83 7.57 -13.95
CA LYS A 168 -15.90 8.18 -14.94
C LYS A 168 -14.94 7.19 -15.62
N VAL A 169 -15.12 5.89 -15.44
CA VAL A 169 -14.16 4.90 -15.92
C VAL A 169 -14.18 4.75 -17.42
N SER A 170 -13.01 4.89 -18.02
CA SER A 170 -12.81 4.51 -19.41
C SER A 170 -12.88 2.99 -19.56
N ILE A 171 -13.32 2.53 -20.72
CA ILE A 171 -13.31 1.10 -21.08
C ILE A 171 -11.92 0.49 -20.89
N ASP A 172 -10.86 1.27 -21.15
CA ASP A 172 -9.47 0.84 -21.01
C ASP A 172 -9.08 0.57 -19.55
N PHE A 173 -9.58 1.36 -18.60
CA PHE A 173 -9.36 1.14 -17.18
C PHE A 173 -9.95 -0.19 -16.70
N MET A 174 -11.16 -0.55 -17.16
CA MET A 174 -11.76 -1.86 -16.86
C MET A 174 -11.02 -3.00 -17.56
N ARG A 175 -10.59 -2.78 -18.80
CA ARG A 175 -9.85 -3.78 -19.57
C ARG A 175 -8.54 -4.16 -18.86
N ALA A 176 -7.83 -3.19 -18.31
CA ALA A 176 -6.59 -3.43 -17.56
C ALA A 176 -6.76 -4.35 -16.33
N ARG A 177 -7.96 -4.38 -15.74
CA ARG A 177 -8.27 -5.14 -14.50
C ARG A 177 -8.96 -6.48 -14.75
N LYS A 178 -9.40 -6.77 -15.98
CA LYS A 178 -10.14 -8.00 -16.33
C LYS A 178 -9.41 -9.30 -15.97
N GLN A 179 -8.08 -9.29 -16.01
CA GLN A 179 -7.23 -10.46 -15.70
C GLN A 179 -6.47 -10.30 -14.37
N ARG A 180 -6.85 -9.31 -13.57
CA ARG A 180 -6.17 -8.93 -12.33
C ARG A 180 -7.21 -8.79 -11.20
N PRO A 181 -7.84 -9.91 -10.76
CA PRO A 181 -8.93 -9.89 -9.77
C PRO A 181 -8.51 -9.29 -8.42
N TRP A 182 -7.20 -9.30 -8.11
CA TRP A 182 -6.65 -8.64 -6.93
C TRP A 182 -6.61 -7.10 -7.03
N LEU A 183 -6.82 -6.51 -8.21
CA LEU A 183 -6.93 -5.05 -8.38
C LEU A 183 -8.37 -4.56 -8.35
N TRP A 184 -9.33 -5.46 -8.51
CA TRP A 184 -10.74 -5.13 -8.51
C TRP A 184 -11.57 -6.36 -8.20
N GLN A 185 -12.14 -6.40 -7.01
CA GLN A 185 -13.16 -7.37 -6.66
C GLN A 185 -14.53 -6.70 -6.77
N ASN A 186 -15.47 -7.40 -7.42
CA ASN A 186 -16.83 -6.93 -7.72
C ASN A 186 -17.44 -6.09 -6.59
N TYR A 187 -17.54 -4.79 -6.84
CA TYR A 187 -18.46 -3.88 -6.15
C TYR A 187 -19.87 -3.97 -6.73
#